data_AF-A0A5M5BUU3-F1
#
_entry.id   AF-A0A5M5BUU3-F1
#
_cell.length_a   1.000
_cell.length_b   1.000
_cell.length_c   1.000
_cell.angle_alpha   90.00
_cell.angle_beta   90.00
_cell.angle_gamma   90.00
#
_symmetry.space_group_name_H-M   'P 1'
#
loop_
_entity.id
_entity.type
_entity.pdbx_description
1 polymer ?
#
loop_
_entity_poly.entity_id
_entity_poly.type
_entity_poly.pdbx_seq_one_letter_code
_entity_poly.pdbx_strand_id
1 'polypeptide(L)'
;MNPDLLNWLDNNKMCFNIIDEDVIEITGFGKMYYEDTSMIKSIFRTDADNNIKFNTMENIQTLQEEGINYIVFQFGDNWYYYDTRKDFEFQILKYVGDRKPLNHAQEFVNLGIHTPFELLNGSFSLTDWIKKAKYLGQSALGICDYNTMAATLILQKECEAAGIQWVFGYSLTFTDGIEKIDAKIYCQSQEGLQNLLRIQKCINVDSENKIIDLQDLLKHGTGNIIVFSKYASFWLKEIGNNLDRFFDSFDDCFYQLDLSEFKAERIDIKVLDATKCYFDYIYDTGDLPPVLICDCYYLDKDDAKNKIILNKIAEGAAHEQSDDQYFKDLDEHWTTMSGLFDEHKWDIEDIFNWACENTVKIAEGAKARYEIERNFMPQYDMADNEKSKYANRHEMFLDLLEDGFNKLVPKGKEDIYRKQLDYEVYVLESTNNVDYMLVQYDTVNWARK
;
A
#
# COMPACT_ATOMS: atom_id res chain seq x y z
N MET A 1 -6.26 0.93 -38.33
CA MET A 1 -5.91 1.00 -36.89
C MET A 1 -6.04 2.44 -36.40
N ASN A 2 -6.72 2.65 -35.26
CA ASN A 2 -7.00 3.97 -34.71
C ASN A 2 -5.73 4.64 -34.11
N PRO A 3 -5.36 5.87 -34.52
CA PRO A 3 -4.19 6.58 -33.98
C PRO A 3 -4.24 6.84 -32.46
N ASP A 4 -5.42 7.06 -31.89
CA ASP A 4 -5.58 7.33 -30.45
C ASP A 4 -5.32 6.08 -29.61
N LEU A 5 -5.62 4.89 -30.14
CA LEU A 5 -5.24 3.61 -29.51
C LEU A 5 -3.72 3.45 -29.51
N LEU A 6 -3.05 3.75 -30.64
CA LEU A 6 -1.60 3.65 -30.73
C LEU A 6 -0.92 4.60 -29.74
N ASN A 7 -1.39 5.85 -29.68
CA ASN A 7 -0.92 6.83 -28.71
C ASN A 7 -1.14 6.35 -27.26
N TRP A 8 -2.29 5.74 -26.96
CA TRP A 8 -2.56 5.15 -25.64
C TRP A 8 -1.55 4.07 -25.28
N LEU A 9 -1.30 3.12 -26.18
CA LEU A 9 -0.34 2.03 -25.96
C LEU A 9 1.09 2.57 -25.78
N ASP A 10 1.47 3.57 -26.57
CA ASP A 10 2.77 4.22 -26.47
C ASP A 10 2.95 4.97 -25.14
N ASN A 11 1.95 5.75 -24.72
CA ASN A 11 1.96 6.47 -23.45
C ASN A 11 2.01 5.53 -22.24
N ASN A 12 1.39 4.35 -22.34
CA ASN A 12 1.43 3.31 -21.31
C ASN A 12 2.62 2.34 -21.46
N LYS A 13 3.58 2.68 -22.34
CA LYS A 13 4.84 1.96 -22.53
C LYS A 13 4.62 0.48 -22.88
N MET A 14 3.58 0.16 -23.65
CA MET A 14 3.23 -1.22 -24.02
C MET A 14 3.95 -1.65 -25.30
N CYS A 15 4.36 -2.91 -25.39
CA CYS A 15 4.90 -3.51 -26.62
C CYS A 15 3.76 -4.11 -27.45
N PHE A 16 3.64 -3.69 -28.72
CA PHE A 16 2.57 -4.16 -29.59
C PHE A 16 3.01 -4.29 -31.05
N ASN A 17 2.29 -5.11 -31.81
CA ASN A 17 2.42 -5.28 -33.25
C ASN A 17 1.08 -5.04 -33.93
N ILE A 18 1.03 -4.22 -34.98
CA ILE A 18 -0.15 -4.06 -35.82
C ILE A 18 -0.19 -5.24 -36.79
N ILE A 19 -1.23 -6.07 -36.72
CA ILE A 19 -1.38 -7.26 -37.55
C ILE A 19 -2.10 -6.92 -38.85
N ASP A 20 -3.20 -6.16 -38.76
CA ASP A 20 -3.96 -5.65 -39.90
C ASP A 20 -4.68 -4.33 -39.51
N GLU A 21 -5.71 -3.94 -40.27
CA GLU A 21 -6.44 -2.69 -40.05
C GLU A 21 -7.19 -2.65 -38.70
N ASP A 22 -7.69 -3.79 -38.22
CA ASP A 22 -8.56 -3.89 -37.04
C ASP A 22 -8.03 -4.88 -35.98
N VAL A 23 -6.88 -5.52 -36.20
CA VAL A 23 -6.26 -6.44 -35.26
C VAL A 23 -4.89 -5.96 -34.81
N ILE A 24 -4.71 -5.91 -33.50
CA ILE A 24 -3.44 -5.57 -32.84
C ILE A 24 -3.03 -6.69 -31.89
N GLU A 25 -1.75 -6.99 -31.83
CA GLU A 25 -1.18 -7.94 -30.86
C GLU A 25 -0.47 -7.18 -29.76
N ILE A 26 -0.87 -7.40 -28.50
CA ILE A 26 -0.09 -6.97 -27.35
C ILE A 26 0.90 -8.09 -27.03
N THR A 27 2.20 -7.78 -27.11
CA THR A 27 3.28 -8.75 -26.91
C THR A 27 3.18 -9.34 -25.50
N GLY A 28 3.37 -10.66 -25.36
CA GLY A 28 3.24 -11.33 -24.06
C GLY A 28 1.80 -11.46 -23.52
N PHE A 29 0.78 -10.97 -24.24
CA PHE A 29 -0.62 -11.02 -23.80
C PHE A 29 -1.55 -11.66 -24.84
N GLY A 30 -1.53 -11.19 -26.09
CA GLY A 30 -2.28 -11.79 -27.21
C GLY A 30 -2.91 -10.79 -28.17
N LYS A 31 -3.61 -11.33 -29.18
CA LYS A 31 -4.30 -10.56 -30.22
C LYS A 31 -5.63 -9.97 -29.73
N MET A 32 -5.88 -8.74 -30.12
CA MET A 32 -7.08 -7.96 -29.83
C MET A 32 -7.72 -7.46 -31.12
N TYR A 33 -9.03 -7.62 -31.23
CA TYR A 33 -9.84 -6.97 -32.25
C TYR A 33 -10.22 -5.56 -31.78
N TYR A 34 -9.97 -4.55 -32.60
CA TYR A 34 -10.37 -3.16 -32.36
C TYR A 34 -11.84 -2.97 -32.74
N GLU A 35 -12.67 -2.67 -31.74
CA GLU A 35 -14.07 -2.33 -31.94
C GLU A 35 -14.26 -0.82 -31.98
N ASP A 36 -14.66 -0.31 -33.16
CA ASP A 36 -15.02 1.10 -33.32
C ASP A 36 -16.39 1.39 -32.70
N THR A 37 -16.36 2.01 -31.52
CA THR A 37 -17.57 2.37 -30.77
C THR A 37 -18.16 3.72 -31.17
N SER A 38 -17.59 4.44 -32.14
CA SER A 38 -18.03 5.80 -32.53
C SER A 38 -19.43 5.83 -33.15
N MET A 39 -19.82 4.75 -33.83
CA MET A 39 -21.08 4.65 -34.56
C MET A 39 -22.20 3.99 -33.74
N ILE A 40 -21.91 3.44 -32.56
CA ILE A 40 -22.91 2.76 -31.72
C ILE A 40 -23.41 3.68 -30.61
N LYS A 41 -24.72 3.65 -30.36
CA LYS A 41 -25.33 4.41 -29.26
C LYS A 41 -25.00 3.85 -27.88
N SER A 42 -24.66 2.57 -27.82
CA SER A 42 -24.39 1.81 -26.60
C SER A 42 -23.41 0.69 -26.93
N ILE A 43 -22.41 0.55 -26.06
CA ILE A 43 -21.47 -0.60 -26.04
C ILE A 43 -22.14 -1.89 -25.54
N PHE A 44 -23.40 -1.82 -25.13
CA PHE A 44 -24.22 -2.96 -24.74
C PHE A 44 -25.46 -3.10 -25.65
N ARG A 45 -25.82 -4.35 -25.94
CA ARG A 45 -27.07 -4.72 -26.61
C ARG A 45 -27.77 -5.84 -25.84
N THR A 46 -29.07 -5.97 -26.05
CA THR A 46 -29.84 -7.10 -25.53
C THR A 46 -29.92 -8.21 -26.57
N ASP A 47 -29.71 -9.45 -26.17
CA ASP A 47 -29.95 -10.61 -27.03
C ASP A 47 -31.43 -11.04 -27.03
N ALA A 48 -31.73 -12.11 -27.77
CA ALA A 48 -33.10 -12.63 -27.92
C ALA A 48 -33.70 -13.12 -26.58
N ASP A 49 -32.87 -13.44 -25.59
CA ASP A 49 -33.26 -13.92 -24.26
C ASP A 49 -33.29 -12.78 -23.22
N ASN A 50 -33.19 -11.52 -23.66
CA ASN A 50 -33.09 -10.31 -22.83
C ASN A 50 -31.83 -10.23 -21.97
N ASN A 51 -30.76 -10.97 -22.29
CA ASN A 51 -29.48 -10.82 -21.60
C ASN A 51 -28.71 -9.63 -22.18
N ILE A 52 -28.08 -8.84 -21.30
CA ILE A 52 -27.20 -7.73 -21.69
C ILE A 52 -25.85 -8.32 -22.13
N LYS A 53 -25.41 -7.98 -23.33
CA LYS A 53 -24.14 -8.43 -23.90
C LYS A 53 -23.36 -7.25 -24.48
N PHE A 54 -22.04 -7.40 -24.53
CA PHE A 54 -21.18 -6.46 -25.24
C PHE A 54 -21.59 -6.37 -26.71
N ASN A 55 -21.72 -5.14 -27.21
CA ASN A 55 -22.17 -4.83 -28.55
C ASN A 55 -20.97 -4.79 -29.49
N THR A 56 -20.56 -5.97 -29.94
CA THR A 56 -19.53 -6.13 -30.96
C THR A 56 -20.14 -6.35 -32.35
N MET A 57 -19.51 -5.76 -33.37
CA MET A 57 -19.88 -5.94 -34.77
C MET A 57 -19.47 -7.32 -35.28
N GLU A 58 -18.36 -7.85 -34.77
CA GLU A 58 -17.84 -9.15 -35.17
C GLU A 58 -18.42 -10.31 -34.36
N ASN A 59 -18.35 -11.50 -34.95
CA ASN A 59 -18.77 -12.72 -34.26
C ASN A 59 -17.64 -13.20 -33.34
N ILE A 60 -17.90 -13.20 -32.02
CA ILE A 60 -16.94 -13.65 -31.00
C ILE A 60 -16.38 -15.05 -31.29
N GLN A 61 -17.22 -15.98 -31.75
CA GLN A 61 -16.80 -17.35 -32.06
C GLN A 61 -15.78 -17.35 -33.22
N THR A 62 -16.02 -16.55 -34.25
CA THR A 62 -15.09 -16.38 -35.38
C THR A 62 -13.76 -15.80 -34.90
N LEU A 63 -13.78 -14.74 -34.09
CA LEU A 63 -12.57 -14.14 -33.53
C LEU A 63 -11.75 -15.16 -32.73
N GLN A 64 -12.41 -15.97 -31.90
CA GLN A 64 -11.75 -17.02 -31.11
C GLN A 64 -11.15 -18.13 -31.98
N GLU A 65 -11.83 -18.53 -33.06
CA GLU A 65 -11.32 -19.50 -34.04
C GLU A 65 -10.05 -19.00 -34.75
N GLU A 66 -9.91 -17.68 -34.90
CA GLU A 66 -8.71 -17.02 -35.45
C GLU A 66 -7.64 -16.73 -34.38
N GLY A 67 -7.88 -17.13 -33.13
CA GLY A 67 -6.99 -16.91 -31.99
C GLY A 67 -7.02 -15.50 -31.41
N ILE A 68 -8.03 -14.70 -31.77
CA ILE A 68 -8.27 -13.35 -31.25
C ILE A 68 -9.20 -13.47 -30.04
N ASN A 69 -8.61 -13.48 -28.85
CA ASN A 69 -9.33 -13.73 -27.60
C ASN A 69 -9.74 -12.45 -26.86
N TYR A 70 -9.40 -11.29 -27.42
CA TYR A 70 -9.63 -10.00 -26.77
C TYR A 70 -10.29 -9.03 -27.74
N ILE A 71 -11.13 -8.16 -27.21
CA ILE A 71 -11.66 -6.99 -27.94
C ILE A 71 -11.18 -5.74 -27.22
N VAL A 72 -10.57 -4.80 -27.94
CA VAL A 72 -10.17 -3.48 -27.44
C VAL A 72 -11.14 -2.41 -27.93
N PHE A 73 -11.58 -1.54 -27.04
CA PHE A 73 -12.56 -0.51 -27.35
C PHE A 73 -12.36 0.74 -26.49
N GLN A 74 -12.79 1.88 -27.00
CA GLN A 74 -12.77 3.14 -26.26
C GLN A 74 -14.09 3.36 -25.53
N PHE A 75 -14.00 3.82 -24.27
CA PHE A 75 -15.17 4.26 -23.49
C PHE A 75 -14.80 5.42 -22.58
N GLY A 76 -15.41 6.59 -22.80
CA GLY A 76 -14.97 7.83 -22.15
C GLY A 76 -13.54 8.18 -22.58
N ASP A 77 -12.70 8.57 -21.61
CA ASP A 77 -11.32 8.98 -21.85
C ASP A 77 -10.32 7.81 -21.80
N ASN A 78 -10.80 6.57 -21.64
CA ASN A 78 -9.98 5.36 -21.44
C ASN A 78 -10.16 4.34 -22.56
N TRP A 79 -9.14 3.49 -22.70
CA TRP A 79 -9.19 2.28 -23.50
C TRP A 79 -9.37 1.06 -22.61
N TYR A 80 -10.29 0.19 -22.99
CA TYR A 80 -10.63 -1.03 -22.28
C TYR A 80 -10.39 -2.25 -23.17
N TYR A 81 -10.20 -3.41 -22.54
CA TYR A 81 -10.24 -4.68 -23.21
C TYR A 81 -11.26 -5.62 -22.56
N TYR A 82 -11.83 -6.51 -23.38
CA TYR A 82 -12.72 -7.58 -22.97
C TYR A 82 -12.12 -8.93 -23.37
N ASP A 83 -11.90 -9.81 -22.40
CA ASP A 83 -11.52 -11.20 -22.63
C ASP A 83 -12.75 -12.03 -23.03
N THR A 84 -12.87 -12.36 -24.31
CA THR A 84 -14.07 -12.98 -24.88
C THR A 84 -14.32 -14.40 -24.38
N ARG A 85 -13.38 -14.99 -23.63
CA ARG A 85 -13.50 -16.32 -23.01
C ARG A 85 -14.20 -16.27 -21.65
N LYS A 86 -14.46 -15.07 -21.13
CA LYS A 86 -15.06 -14.82 -19.81
C LYS A 86 -16.32 -13.96 -19.93
N ASP A 87 -17.01 -13.81 -18.81
CA ASP A 87 -18.06 -12.80 -18.68
C ASP A 87 -17.46 -11.39 -18.84
N PHE A 88 -18.27 -10.47 -19.34
CA PHE A 88 -17.82 -9.11 -19.62
C PHE A 88 -17.47 -8.36 -18.34
N GLU A 89 -16.28 -7.77 -18.33
CA GLU A 89 -15.80 -6.87 -17.28
C GLU A 89 -15.06 -5.69 -17.93
N PHE A 90 -15.19 -4.51 -17.34
CA PHE A 90 -14.39 -3.35 -17.73
C PHE A 90 -12.97 -3.52 -17.20
N GLN A 91 -12.05 -3.87 -18.10
CA GLN A 91 -10.62 -3.93 -17.80
C GLN A 91 -9.90 -2.82 -18.57
N ILE A 92 -9.34 -1.84 -17.86
CA ILE A 92 -8.57 -0.78 -18.51
C ILE A 92 -7.33 -1.43 -19.16
N LEU A 93 -7.03 -1.04 -20.39
CA LEU A 93 -5.89 -1.53 -21.16
C LEU A 93 -4.58 -0.88 -20.65
N LYS A 94 -4.18 -1.25 -19.43
CA LYS A 94 -2.95 -0.84 -18.76
C LYS A 94 -2.32 -2.03 -18.04
N TYR A 95 -1.00 -2.03 -17.98
CA TYR A 95 -0.20 -3.00 -17.23
C TYR A 95 -0.45 -4.46 -17.63
N VAL A 96 -0.57 -4.73 -18.93
CA VAL A 96 -0.75 -6.08 -19.49
C VAL A 96 0.25 -6.31 -20.61
N GLY A 97 0.69 -7.57 -20.75
CA GLY A 97 1.72 -7.95 -21.70
C GLY A 97 3.10 -7.39 -21.34
N ASP A 98 3.97 -7.39 -22.34
CA ASP A 98 5.32 -6.91 -22.22
C ASP A 98 5.34 -5.39 -22.33
N ARG A 99 6.12 -4.76 -21.46
CA ARG A 99 6.41 -3.33 -21.55
C ARG A 99 7.62 -3.06 -22.44
N LYS A 100 7.70 -1.82 -22.91
CA LYS A 100 8.92 -1.29 -23.53
C LYS A 100 10.07 -1.32 -22.51
N PRO A 101 11.28 -1.73 -22.92
CA PRO A 101 12.44 -1.76 -22.04
C PRO A 101 12.79 -0.35 -21.55
N LEU A 102 13.33 -0.27 -20.34
CA LEU A 102 13.91 0.98 -19.82
C LEU A 102 15.20 1.33 -20.56
N ASN A 103 15.50 2.62 -20.62
CA ASN A 103 16.80 3.11 -21.06
C ASN A 103 17.85 2.98 -19.94
N HIS A 104 17.43 3.08 -18.68
CA HIS A 104 18.29 2.90 -17.51
C HIS A 104 18.07 1.52 -16.85
N ALA A 105 19.14 0.95 -16.29
CA ALA A 105 19.12 -0.40 -15.72
C ALA A 105 19.35 -0.43 -14.20
N GLN A 106 19.43 0.73 -13.55
CA GLN A 106 19.65 0.82 -12.11
C GLN A 106 18.50 0.18 -11.34
N GLU A 107 18.83 -0.63 -10.33
CA GLU A 107 17.80 -1.19 -9.46
C GLU A 107 17.14 -0.09 -8.62
N PHE A 108 15.82 -0.11 -8.55
CA PHE A 108 15.03 0.93 -7.91
C PHE A 108 13.72 0.36 -7.37
N VAL A 109 13.35 0.79 -6.16
CA VAL A 109 12.11 0.42 -5.49
C VAL A 109 11.31 1.69 -5.16
N ASN A 110 10.04 1.73 -5.58
CA ASN A 110 9.14 2.79 -5.15
C ASN A 110 8.72 2.59 -3.69
N LEU A 111 9.10 3.52 -2.82
CA LEU A 111 8.82 3.47 -1.38
C LEU A 111 7.79 4.50 -0.89
N GLY A 112 7.32 5.38 -1.78
CA GLY A 112 6.52 6.55 -1.45
C GLY A 112 5.01 6.39 -1.63
N ILE A 113 4.47 5.17 -1.60
CA ILE A 113 3.03 4.97 -1.90
C ILE A 113 2.14 5.44 -0.74
N HIS A 114 1.23 6.36 -1.03
CA HIS A 114 0.11 6.76 -0.19
C HIS A 114 -1.17 6.07 -0.69
N THR A 115 -1.69 5.17 0.13
CA THR A 115 -2.78 4.25 -0.16
C THR A 115 -4.14 4.89 0.17
N PRO A 116 -5.28 4.29 -0.25
CA PRO A 116 -6.62 4.79 0.12
C PRO A 116 -6.93 4.67 1.62
N PHE A 117 -6.07 4.02 2.41
CA PHE A 117 -6.19 4.02 3.86
C PHE A 117 -5.74 5.35 4.48
N GLU A 118 -4.97 6.15 3.75
CA GLU A 118 -4.87 7.58 3.98
C GLU A 118 -6.12 8.26 3.41
N LEU A 119 -7.16 8.26 4.24
CA LEU A 119 -8.53 8.60 3.85
C LEU A 119 -8.59 9.93 3.11
N LEU A 120 -9.22 9.89 1.93
CA LEU A 120 -9.44 11.06 1.08
C LEU A 120 -8.15 11.79 0.65
N ASN A 121 -7.04 11.04 0.54
CA ASN A 121 -5.80 11.54 -0.07
C ASN A 121 -5.23 10.58 -1.11
N GLY A 122 -4.89 9.34 -0.71
CA GLY A 122 -4.42 8.30 -1.62
C GLY A 122 -5.56 7.61 -2.38
N SER A 123 -5.26 7.02 -3.53
CA SER A 123 -6.22 6.33 -4.40
C SER A 123 -5.74 4.95 -4.84
N PHE A 124 -6.63 4.17 -5.46
CA PHE A 124 -6.41 2.80 -5.97
C PHE A 124 -6.19 1.70 -4.92
N SER A 125 -6.56 0.47 -5.26
CA SER A 125 -6.37 -0.66 -4.35
C SER A 125 -4.90 -1.08 -4.30
N LEU A 126 -4.46 -1.72 -3.21
CA LEU A 126 -3.11 -2.26 -3.09
C LEU A 126 -2.79 -3.26 -4.21
N THR A 127 -3.78 -4.04 -4.65
CA THR A 127 -3.65 -4.96 -5.79
C THR A 127 -3.30 -4.21 -7.08
N ASP A 128 -3.83 -3.00 -7.31
CA ASP A 128 -3.49 -2.19 -8.48
C ASP A 128 -2.05 -1.66 -8.42
N TRP A 129 -1.62 -1.17 -7.25
CA TRP A 129 -0.22 -0.75 -7.00
C TRP A 129 0.76 -1.90 -7.24
N ILE A 130 0.45 -3.09 -6.73
CA ILE A 130 1.24 -4.30 -6.93
C ILE A 130 1.28 -4.72 -8.40
N LYS A 131 0.14 -4.65 -9.09
CA LYS A 131 0.04 -4.96 -10.54
C LYS A 131 0.97 -4.02 -11.33
N LYS A 132 0.95 -2.72 -11.03
CA LYS A 132 1.81 -1.74 -11.68
C LYS A 132 3.28 -1.97 -11.33
N ALA A 133 3.64 -2.19 -10.07
CA ALA A 133 5.01 -2.48 -9.64
C ALA A 133 5.60 -3.68 -10.39
N LYS A 134 4.84 -4.77 -10.52
CA LYS A 134 5.23 -5.93 -11.33
C LYS A 134 5.40 -5.60 -12.80
N TYR A 135 4.45 -4.85 -13.38
CA TYR A 135 4.55 -4.43 -14.77
C TYR A 135 5.82 -3.61 -15.00
N LEU A 136 6.19 -2.71 -14.08
CA LEU A 136 7.43 -1.94 -14.13
C LEU A 136 8.71 -2.76 -13.84
N GLY A 137 8.58 -4.03 -13.43
CA GLY A 137 9.71 -4.92 -13.14
C GLY A 137 10.30 -4.74 -11.74
N GLN A 138 9.59 -4.11 -10.80
CA GLN A 138 10.06 -3.95 -9.42
C GLN A 138 9.85 -5.23 -8.60
N SER A 139 10.87 -5.59 -7.80
CA SER A 139 10.86 -6.76 -6.91
C SER A 139 10.24 -6.47 -5.54
N ALA A 140 10.05 -5.19 -5.20
CA ALA A 140 9.48 -4.72 -3.96
C ALA A 140 8.66 -3.44 -4.18
N LEU A 141 7.83 -3.08 -3.21
CA LEU A 141 7.24 -1.74 -3.08
C LEU A 141 6.99 -1.38 -1.61
N GLY A 142 7.01 -0.08 -1.31
CA GLY A 142 6.78 0.45 0.03
C GLY A 142 5.65 1.46 0.09
N ILE A 143 4.86 1.37 1.16
CA ILE A 143 3.83 2.36 1.50
C ILE A 143 4.36 3.33 2.56
N CYS A 144 3.80 4.52 2.65
CA CYS A 144 4.14 5.51 3.68
C CYS A 144 2.94 6.39 4.04
N ASP A 145 1.79 5.78 4.30
CA ASP A 145 0.58 6.51 4.71
C ASP A 145 0.84 7.43 5.91
N TYR A 146 0.23 8.61 5.88
CA TYR A 146 0.40 9.65 6.87
C TYR A 146 -0.46 9.39 8.11
N ASN A 147 0.22 9.24 9.24
CA ASN A 147 -0.36 8.99 10.56
C ASN A 147 -1.23 7.72 10.69
N THR A 148 -1.21 6.80 9.71
CA THR A 148 -1.97 5.54 9.73
C THR A 148 -1.15 4.34 9.27
N MET A 149 -1.40 3.17 9.85
CA MET A 149 -0.82 1.89 9.44
C MET A 149 -1.89 0.93 8.91
N ALA A 150 -3.10 1.41 8.63
CA ALA A 150 -4.25 0.55 8.33
C ALA A 150 -4.07 -0.32 7.07
N ALA A 151 -3.25 0.12 6.11
CA ALA A 151 -2.94 -0.63 4.90
C ALA A 151 -1.96 -1.81 5.10
N THR A 152 -1.15 -1.79 6.16
CA THR A 152 0.04 -2.66 6.29
C THR A 152 -0.28 -4.16 6.25
N LEU A 153 -1.32 -4.61 6.95
CA LEU A 153 -1.71 -6.03 6.93
C LEU A 153 -2.22 -6.47 5.55
N ILE A 154 -2.94 -5.60 4.84
CA ILE A 154 -3.45 -5.91 3.50
C ILE A 154 -2.29 -5.89 2.51
N LEU A 155 -1.36 -4.93 2.63
CA LEU A 155 -0.15 -4.88 1.82
C LEU A 155 0.62 -6.20 1.93
N GLN A 156 0.87 -6.68 3.14
CA GLN A 156 1.55 -7.96 3.34
C GLN A 156 0.85 -9.11 2.61
N LYS A 157 -0.48 -9.25 2.78
CA LYS A 157 -1.25 -10.35 2.19
C LYS A 157 -1.23 -10.31 0.66
N GLU A 158 -1.47 -9.13 0.10
CA GLU A 158 -1.53 -8.95 -1.36
C GLU A 158 -0.14 -9.10 -1.98
N CYS A 159 0.91 -8.57 -1.34
CA CYS A 159 2.29 -8.73 -1.79
C CYS A 159 2.75 -10.19 -1.73
N GLU A 160 2.41 -10.91 -0.65
CA GLU A 160 2.72 -12.34 -0.50
C GLU A 160 2.01 -13.18 -1.58
N ALA A 161 0.72 -12.93 -1.84
CA ALA A 161 -0.02 -13.58 -2.92
C ALA A 161 0.57 -13.29 -4.31
N ALA A 162 1.15 -12.11 -4.49
CA ALA A 162 1.79 -11.69 -5.71
C ALA A 162 3.27 -12.11 -5.81
N GLY A 163 3.93 -12.56 -4.74
CA GLY A 163 5.36 -12.83 -4.75
C GLY A 163 6.22 -11.58 -4.96
N ILE A 164 5.78 -10.43 -4.44
CA ILE A 164 6.54 -9.18 -4.42
C ILE A 164 6.88 -8.86 -2.95
N GLN A 165 8.05 -8.27 -2.68
CA GLN A 165 8.40 -7.89 -1.31
C GLN A 165 7.63 -6.61 -0.90
N TRP A 166 7.17 -6.55 0.35
CA TRP A 166 6.54 -5.36 0.92
C TRP A 166 7.49 -4.61 1.85
N VAL A 167 7.33 -3.30 1.92
CA VAL A 167 7.98 -2.44 2.91
C VAL A 167 6.90 -1.69 3.69
N PHE A 168 6.88 -1.87 5.01
CA PHE A 168 6.04 -1.05 5.89
C PHE A 168 6.73 0.27 6.14
N GLY A 169 6.16 1.34 5.59
CA GLY A 169 6.51 2.70 5.95
C GLY A 169 5.36 3.46 6.60
N TYR A 170 5.69 4.61 7.17
CA TYR A 170 4.76 5.47 7.90
C TYR A 170 5.24 6.91 7.85
N SER A 171 4.43 7.82 7.31
CA SER A 171 4.73 9.25 7.31
C SER A 171 4.19 9.90 8.58
N LEU A 172 4.96 10.81 9.18
CA LEU A 172 4.58 11.53 10.39
C LEU A 172 5.19 12.94 10.42
N THR A 173 4.69 13.76 11.33
CA THR A 173 5.35 14.99 11.77
C THR A 173 5.85 14.82 13.20
N PHE A 174 7.08 15.24 13.46
CA PHE A 174 7.61 15.40 14.81
C PHE A 174 7.95 16.86 15.12
N THR A 175 8.15 17.17 16.40
CA THR A 175 8.58 18.51 16.84
C THR A 175 9.75 18.44 17.81
N ASP A 176 10.68 19.39 17.70
CA ASP A 176 11.73 19.62 18.70
C ASP A 176 11.30 20.62 19.80
N GLY A 177 10.01 21.00 19.80
CA GLY A 177 9.43 22.01 20.67
C GLY A 177 9.36 23.40 20.04
N ILE A 178 9.99 23.61 18.88
CA ILE A 178 10.01 24.88 18.15
C ILE A 178 9.46 24.66 16.74
N GLU A 179 10.13 23.80 15.96
CA GLU A 179 9.81 23.52 14.58
C GLU A 179 8.99 22.23 14.45
N LYS A 180 8.29 22.11 13.33
CA LYS A 180 7.57 20.90 12.93
C LYS A 180 8.25 20.32 11.71
N ILE A 181 8.63 19.06 11.79
CA ILE A 181 9.45 18.39 10.79
C ILE A 181 8.75 17.13 10.35
N ASP A 182 8.52 17.02 9.05
CA ASP A 182 7.95 15.81 8.46
C ASP A 182 9.06 14.80 8.19
N ALA A 183 8.77 13.54 8.48
CA ALA A 183 9.65 12.41 8.26
C ALA A 183 8.84 11.17 7.85
N LYS A 184 9.56 10.18 7.32
CA LYS A 184 9.05 8.85 7.03
C LYS A 184 9.85 7.84 7.85
N ILE A 185 9.20 6.81 8.36
CA ILE A 185 9.85 5.69 9.02
C ILE A 185 9.64 4.45 8.19
N TYR A 186 10.70 3.70 7.90
CA TYR A 186 10.63 2.41 7.22
C TYR A 186 11.10 1.28 8.13
N CYS A 187 10.21 0.32 8.35
CA CYS A 187 10.39 -0.74 9.32
C CYS A 187 11.31 -1.86 8.80
N GLN A 188 12.41 -2.11 9.52
CA GLN A 188 13.42 -3.09 9.13
C GLN A 188 13.23 -4.43 9.83
N SER A 189 12.79 -4.42 11.10
CA SER A 189 12.75 -5.63 11.92
C SER A 189 11.43 -5.80 12.68
N GLN A 190 11.24 -6.97 13.31
CA GLN A 190 10.08 -7.21 14.15
C GLN A 190 10.05 -6.29 15.38
N GLU A 191 11.22 -5.94 15.92
CA GLU A 191 11.37 -4.91 16.96
C GLU A 191 10.99 -3.54 16.42
N GLY A 192 11.44 -3.22 15.21
CA GLY A 192 11.04 -2.01 14.47
C GLY A 192 9.52 -1.88 14.37
N LEU A 193 8.82 -2.97 14.05
CA LEU A 193 7.35 -2.97 13.94
C LEU A 193 6.68 -2.71 15.30
N GLN A 194 7.21 -3.28 16.38
CA GLN A 194 6.71 -3.00 17.73
C GLN A 194 6.92 -1.53 18.11
N ASN A 195 8.09 -0.99 17.78
CA ASN A 195 8.43 0.41 18.02
C ASN A 195 7.59 1.37 17.15
N LEU A 196 7.33 1.02 15.89
CA LEU A 196 6.47 1.79 15.01
C LEU A 196 5.02 1.84 15.53
N LEU A 197 4.51 0.73 16.09
CA LEU A 197 3.21 0.72 16.79
C LEU A 197 3.21 1.63 18.03
N ARG A 198 4.34 1.76 18.75
CA ARG A 198 4.48 2.71 19.86
C ARG A 198 4.47 4.16 19.37
N ILE A 199 5.20 4.46 18.30
CA ILE A 199 5.19 5.78 17.65
C ILE A 199 3.76 6.14 17.21
N GLN A 200 3.06 5.22 16.54
CA GLN A 200 1.67 5.43 16.13
C GLN A 200 0.75 5.69 17.33
N LYS A 201 0.95 4.99 18.45
CA LYS A 201 0.20 5.21 19.69
C LYS A 201 0.50 6.59 20.30
N CYS A 202 1.76 7.02 20.33
CA CYS A 202 2.12 8.38 20.76
C CYS A 202 1.39 9.44 19.92
N ILE A 203 1.31 9.25 18.60
CA ILE A 203 0.66 10.19 17.68
C ILE A 203 -0.87 10.16 17.79
N ASN A 204 -1.49 8.99 17.77
CA ASN A 204 -2.94 8.87 17.61
C ASN A 204 -3.71 8.76 18.93
N VAL A 205 -3.02 8.44 20.04
CA VAL A 205 -3.65 8.26 21.36
C VAL A 205 -3.17 9.30 22.35
N ASP A 206 -1.86 9.55 22.42
CA ASP A 206 -1.29 10.42 23.45
C ASP A 206 -1.25 11.90 23.03
N SER A 207 -1.02 12.17 21.74
CA SER A 207 -0.87 13.52 21.20
C SER A 207 -2.22 14.15 20.82
N GLU A 208 -2.46 15.37 21.30
CA GLU A 208 -3.67 16.14 20.96
C GLU A 208 -3.69 16.62 19.51
N ASN A 209 -2.51 16.88 18.94
CA ASN A 209 -2.36 17.48 17.61
C ASN A 209 -1.82 16.49 16.56
N LYS A 210 -1.68 15.21 16.91
CA LYS A 210 -1.12 14.15 16.06
C LYS A 210 0.31 14.41 15.59
N ILE A 211 1.11 15.04 16.45
CA ILE A 211 2.55 15.26 16.27
C ILE A 211 3.28 14.60 17.44
N ILE A 212 4.36 13.87 17.16
CA ILE A 212 5.19 13.24 18.19
C ILE A 212 6.32 14.19 18.64
N ASP A 213 6.63 14.21 19.93
CA ASP A 213 7.80 14.93 20.43
C ASP A 213 9.09 14.19 20.05
N LEU A 214 10.15 14.95 19.73
CA LEU A 214 11.45 14.40 19.32
C LEU A 214 12.00 13.36 20.31
N GLN A 215 11.83 13.59 21.62
CA GLN A 215 12.31 12.64 22.62
C GLN A 215 11.58 11.29 22.57
N ASP A 216 10.28 11.30 22.30
CA ASP A 216 9.50 10.06 22.21
C ASP A 216 9.72 9.36 20.87
N LEU A 217 9.96 10.12 19.80
CA LEU A 217 10.38 9.57 18.52
C LEU A 217 11.70 8.79 18.64
N LEU A 218 12.74 9.41 19.24
CA LEU A 218 14.06 8.78 19.38
C LEU A 218 14.03 7.53 20.27
N LYS A 219 13.21 7.50 21.33
CA LYS A 219 13.05 6.30 22.19
C LYS A 219 12.56 5.06 21.45
N HIS A 220 11.92 5.24 20.30
CA HIS A 220 11.30 4.17 19.53
C HIS A 220 11.91 4.07 18.11
N GLY A 221 13.13 4.57 17.90
CA GLY A 221 13.78 4.51 16.58
C GLY A 221 14.28 3.11 16.19
N THR A 222 14.70 2.30 17.17
CA THR A 222 15.44 1.05 16.94
C THR A 222 14.66 0.05 16.10
N GLY A 223 15.35 -0.62 15.16
CA GLY A 223 14.74 -1.55 14.22
C GLY A 223 14.07 -0.86 13.02
N ASN A 224 14.21 0.46 12.91
CA ASN A 224 13.63 1.27 11.84
C ASN A 224 14.67 2.22 11.24
N ILE A 225 14.40 2.63 9.99
CA ILE A 225 15.11 3.69 9.28
C ILE A 225 14.24 4.95 9.31
N ILE A 226 14.86 6.11 9.52
CA ILE A 226 14.19 7.40 9.35
C ILE A 226 14.62 8.06 8.04
N VAL A 227 13.66 8.64 7.32
CA VAL A 227 13.90 9.46 6.13
C VAL A 227 13.32 10.83 6.39
N PHE A 228 14.17 11.85 6.46
CA PHE A 228 13.73 13.23 6.60
C PHE A 228 13.08 13.70 5.30
N SER A 229 11.92 14.34 5.39
CA SER A 229 11.19 14.79 4.21
C SER A 229 11.95 15.82 3.37
N LYS A 230 11.51 16.02 2.13
CA LYS A 230 12.04 17.02 1.20
C LYS A 230 12.21 18.42 1.81
N TYR A 231 11.36 18.85 2.74
CA TYR A 231 11.44 20.18 3.37
C TYR A 231 12.38 20.26 4.57
N ALA A 232 12.86 19.12 5.10
CA ALA A 232 13.60 19.07 6.35
C ALA A 232 15.03 19.66 6.24
N SER A 233 15.55 19.88 5.03
CA SER A 233 16.92 20.36 4.81
C SER A 233 17.20 21.71 5.49
N PHE A 234 16.21 22.61 5.57
CA PHE A 234 16.36 23.87 6.30
C PHE A 234 16.59 23.66 7.80
N TRP A 235 15.88 22.71 8.41
CA TRP A 235 16.04 22.37 9.82
C TRP A 235 17.32 21.58 10.05
N LEU A 236 17.61 20.59 9.20
CA LEU A 236 18.81 19.75 9.25
C LEU A 236 20.10 20.58 9.23
N LYS A 237 20.12 21.64 8.41
CA LYS A 237 21.23 22.59 8.35
C LYS A 237 21.50 23.28 9.70
N GLU A 238 20.47 23.57 10.48
CA GLU A 238 20.58 24.35 11.72
C GLU A 238 20.86 23.48 12.95
N ILE A 239 20.43 22.22 12.96
CA ILE A 239 20.62 21.35 14.14
C ILE A 239 22.06 20.88 14.36
N GLY A 240 22.89 20.87 13.31
CA GLY A 240 24.29 20.45 13.35
C GLY A 240 24.48 19.08 14.02
N ASN A 241 25.41 19.00 14.98
CA ASN A 241 25.76 17.76 15.69
C ASN A 241 24.61 17.11 16.48
N ASN A 242 23.45 17.77 16.64
CA ASN A 242 22.29 17.11 17.22
C ASN A 242 21.72 15.99 16.32
N LEU A 243 22.13 15.94 15.05
CA LEU A 243 21.80 14.85 14.13
C LEU A 243 22.31 13.49 14.63
N ASP A 244 23.45 13.46 15.36
CA ASP A 244 24.04 12.24 15.93
C ASP A 244 23.04 11.42 16.76
N ARG A 245 22.08 12.10 17.41
CA ARG A 245 21.04 11.45 18.21
C ARG A 245 20.14 10.55 17.37
N PHE A 246 19.93 10.86 16.09
CA PHE A 246 19.17 10.01 15.17
C PHE A 246 19.99 8.79 14.75
N PHE A 247 21.28 8.95 14.45
CA PHE A 247 22.17 7.82 14.18
C PHE A 247 22.32 6.87 15.37
N ASP A 248 22.22 7.39 16.60
CA ASP A 248 22.23 6.57 17.81
C ASP A 248 20.91 5.81 18.05
N SER A 249 19.81 6.26 17.43
CA SER A 249 18.45 5.82 17.77
C SER A 249 17.78 5.02 16.66
N PHE A 250 18.08 5.31 15.39
CA PHE A 250 17.58 4.63 14.20
C PHE A 250 18.70 3.79 13.58
N ASP A 251 18.32 2.74 12.86
CA ASP A 251 19.28 1.83 12.21
C ASP A 251 20.00 2.52 11.04
N ASP A 252 19.34 3.50 10.42
CA ASP A 252 19.92 4.36 9.38
C ASP A 252 19.08 5.64 9.20
N CYS A 253 19.66 6.65 8.57
CA CYS A 253 19.01 7.94 8.31
C CYS A 253 19.25 8.40 6.85
N PHE A 254 18.20 8.88 6.18
CA PHE A 254 18.30 9.40 4.82
C PHE A 254 17.59 10.76 4.65
N TYR A 255 17.89 11.44 3.56
CA TYR A 255 17.12 12.58 3.07
C TYR A 255 16.25 12.16 1.88
N GLN A 256 14.96 12.47 1.94
CA GLN A 256 14.03 12.24 0.82
C GLN A 256 14.39 13.17 -0.35
N LEU A 257 14.94 12.59 -1.40
CA LEU A 257 15.05 13.24 -2.71
C LEU A 257 13.73 13.07 -3.45
N ASP A 258 12.85 14.07 -3.30
CA ASP A 258 11.58 14.18 -4.02
C ASP A 258 11.61 15.43 -4.90
N LEU A 259 11.58 15.20 -6.20
CA LEU A 259 11.69 16.24 -7.24
C LEU A 259 10.35 16.49 -7.94
N SER A 260 9.23 16.12 -7.31
CA SER A 260 7.90 16.31 -7.87
C SER A 260 7.59 17.78 -8.13
N GLU A 261 7.09 18.10 -9.32
CA GLU A 261 6.64 19.44 -9.69
C GLU A 261 5.26 19.75 -9.08
N PHE A 262 5.09 20.96 -8.54
CA PHE A 262 3.82 21.41 -7.94
C PHE A 262 3.13 22.50 -8.76
N LYS A 263 1.79 22.44 -8.85
CA LYS A 263 1.00 23.42 -9.63
C LYS A 263 1.11 24.85 -9.11
N ALA A 264 1.32 25.01 -7.82
CA ALA A 264 1.47 26.32 -7.20
C ALA A 264 2.96 26.69 -7.18
N GLU A 265 3.35 27.69 -7.96
CA GLU A 265 4.73 28.18 -8.09
C GLU A 265 5.42 28.39 -6.73
N ARG A 266 4.71 28.94 -5.73
CA ARG A 266 5.26 29.11 -4.37
C ARG A 266 5.67 27.79 -3.71
N ILE A 267 4.90 26.72 -3.91
CA ILE A 267 5.20 25.40 -3.35
C ILE A 267 6.35 24.77 -4.14
N ASP A 268 6.31 24.86 -5.45
CA ASP A 268 7.35 24.33 -6.33
C ASP A 268 8.73 24.95 -6.03
N ILE A 269 8.80 26.28 -5.96
CA ILE A 269 10.00 27.02 -5.53
C ILE A 269 10.48 26.56 -4.16
N LYS A 270 9.56 26.35 -3.19
CA LYS A 270 9.93 25.89 -1.85
C LYS A 270 10.58 24.50 -1.87
N VAL A 271 10.09 23.59 -2.71
CA VAL A 271 10.69 22.25 -2.89
C VAL A 271 12.07 22.35 -3.53
N LEU A 272 12.23 23.19 -4.56
CA LEU A 272 13.51 23.42 -5.23
C LEU A 272 14.53 24.08 -4.29
N ASP A 273 14.12 25.08 -3.51
CA ASP A 273 14.99 25.73 -2.52
C ASP A 273 15.40 24.77 -1.41
N ALA A 274 14.50 23.89 -0.95
CA ALA A 274 14.82 22.87 0.04
C ALA A 274 15.81 21.83 -0.53
N THR A 275 15.59 21.39 -1.76
CA THR A 275 16.50 20.47 -2.47
C THR A 275 17.88 21.11 -2.63
N LYS A 276 17.94 22.37 -3.08
CA LYS A 276 19.19 23.12 -3.19
C LYS A 276 19.88 23.28 -1.84
N CYS A 277 19.14 23.55 -0.77
CA CYS A 277 19.68 23.62 0.58
C CYS A 277 20.34 22.29 1.01
N TYR A 278 19.73 21.15 0.68
CA TYR A 278 20.34 19.85 0.93
C TYR A 278 21.67 19.69 0.19
N PHE A 279 21.70 19.95 -1.12
CA PHE A 279 22.93 19.81 -1.91
C PHE A 279 24.03 20.80 -1.53
N ASP A 280 23.69 22.04 -1.19
CA ASP A 280 24.68 23.08 -0.86
C ASP A 280 25.28 22.92 0.56
N TYR A 281 24.60 22.24 1.50
CA TYR A 281 25.02 22.21 2.91
C TYR A 281 25.10 20.84 3.57
N ILE A 282 24.43 19.81 3.04
CA ILE A 282 24.25 18.51 3.72
C ILE A 282 24.83 17.36 2.89
N TYR A 283 24.60 17.35 1.58
CA TYR A 283 24.99 16.25 0.68
C TYR A 283 26.47 15.86 0.82
N ASP A 284 27.37 16.85 0.80
CA ASP A 284 28.83 16.63 0.87
C ASP A 284 29.34 16.15 2.25
N THR A 285 28.51 16.17 3.30
CA THR A 285 28.93 15.57 4.59
C THR A 285 28.94 14.05 4.53
N GLY A 286 28.11 13.46 3.66
CA GLY A 286 27.93 12.01 3.52
C GLY A 286 27.15 11.35 4.66
N ASP A 287 26.83 12.09 5.73
CA ASP A 287 26.13 11.55 6.90
C ASP A 287 24.65 11.27 6.62
N LEU A 288 24.06 12.01 5.67
CA LEU A 288 22.66 11.88 5.30
C LEU A 288 22.51 11.63 3.79
N PRO A 289 22.72 10.38 3.33
CA PRO A 289 22.57 10.01 1.93
C PRO A 289 21.18 10.34 1.35
N PRO A 290 21.09 10.70 0.06
CA PRO A 290 19.80 10.91 -0.58
C PRO A 290 19.12 9.56 -0.85
N VAL A 291 17.80 9.51 -0.74
CA VAL A 291 17.00 8.36 -1.18
C VAL A 291 15.87 8.83 -2.09
N LEU A 292 15.76 8.22 -3.27
CA LEU A 292 14.77 8.61 -4.27
C LEU A 292 13.37 8.16 -3.85
N ILE A 293 12.59 9.06 -3.28
CA ILE A 293 11.21 8.76 -2.83
C ILE A 293 10.30 9.87 -3.32
N CYS A 294 9.57 9.60 -4.39
CA CYS A 294 8.45 10.41 -4.82
C CYS A 294 7.21 10.01 -4.02
N ASP A 295 6.53 10.97 -3.39
CA ASP A 295 5.24 10.68 -2.76
C ASP A 295 4.21 10.39 -3.87
N CYS A 296 3.69 9.16 -3.93
CA CYS A 296 2.76 8.69 -4.94
C CYS A 296 1.35 8.56 -4.36
N TYR A 297 0.38 9.34 -4.86
CA TYR A 297 -1.02 9.28 -4.40
C TYR A 297 -1.97 8.62 -5.40
N TYR A 298 -1.48 8.38 -6.62
CA TYR A 298 -2.24 7.82 -7.73
C TYR A 298 -1.30 7.03 -8.67
N LEU A 299 -1.86 6.11 -9.46
CA LEU A 299 -1.05 5.19 -10.25
C LEU A 299 -0.35 5.90 -11.40
N ASP A 300 -1.09 6.57 -12.27
CA ASP A 300 -0.56 7.22 -13.47
C ASP A 300 -0.77 8.74 -13.47
N LYS A 301 -0.03 9.44 -14.32
CA LYS A 301 -0.14 10.90 -14.47
C LYS A 301 -1.55 11.39 -14.80
N ASP A 302 -2.32 10.65 -15.59
CA ASP A 302 -3.70 10.96 -15.94
C ASP A 302 -4.68 10.84 -14.76
N ASP A 303 -4.28 10.17 -13.67
CA ASP A 303 -5.08 10.00 -12.45
C ASP A 303 -4.91 11.16 -11.45
N ALA A 304 -4.09 12.17 -11.74
CA ALA A 304 -3.80 13.27 -10.81
C ALA A 304 -5.05 14.01 -10.30
N LYS A 305 -6.11 14.03 -11.12
CA LYS A 305 -7.40 14.62 -10.75
C LYS A 305 -8.06 13.93 -9.56
N ASN A 306 -7.77 12.64 -9.32
CA ASN A 306 -8.33 11.87 -8.20
C ASN A 306 -7.96 12.53 -6.87
N LYS A 307 -6.68 12.85 -6.66
CA LYS A 307 -6.21 13.52 -5.43
C LYS A 307 -6.91 14.87 -5.21
N ILE A 308 -7.05 15.68 -6.26
CA ILE A 308 -7.74 16.98 -6.19
C ILE A 308 -9.19 16.80 -5.70
N ILE A 309 -9.91 15.81 -6.24
CA ILE A 309 -11.30 15.54 -5.87
C ILE A 309 -11.38 15.05 -4.42
N LEU A 310 -10.52 14.11 -4.05
CA LEU A 310 -10.49 13.53 -2.70
C LEU A 310 -10.20 14.60 -1.64
N ASN A 311 -9.18 15.44 -1.84
CA ASN A 311 -8.86 16.51 -0.89
C ASN A 311 -9.99 17.55 -0.77
N LYS A 312 -10.64 17.92 -1.89
CA LYS A 312 -11.81 18.82 -1.85
C LYS A 312 -12.98 18.23 -1.05
N ILE A 313 -13.18 16.92 -1.09
CA ILE A 313 -14.19 16.24 -0.27
C ILE A 313 -13.79 16.28 1.20
N ALA A 314 -12.51 16.09 1.51
CA ALA A 314 -12.00 16.07 2.89
C ALA A 314 -12.05 17.44 3.57
N GLU A 315 -11.52 18.47 2.91
CA GLU A 315 -11.19 19.75 3.55
C GLU A 315 -11.91 20.95 2.92
N GLY A 316 -12.70 20.73 1.86
CA GLY A 316 -13.33 21.80 1.07
C GLY A 316 -12.36 22.56 0.16
N ALA A 317 -11.06 22.28 0.26
CA ALA A 317 -9.99 22.85 -0.55
C ALA A 317 -9.00 21.74 -0.95
N ALA A 318 -8.11 22.05 -1.89
CA ALA A 318 -7.04 21.17 -2.32
C ALA A 318 -5.74 21.95 -2.31
N HIS A 319 -4.82 21.57 -1.44
CA HIS A 319 -3.50 22.20 -1.26
C HIS A 319 -2.40 21.29 -1.80
N GLU A 320 -1.25 21.86 -2.16
CA GLU A 320 -0.08 21.10 -2.65
C GLU A 320 -0.41 20.07 -3.75
N GLN A 321 -1.21 20.51 -4.73
CA GLN A 321 -1.60 19.66 -5.86
C GLN A 321 -0.47 19.59 -6.87
N SER A 322 -0.27 18.39 -7.40
CA SER A 322 0.75 18.04 -8.38
C SER A 322 0.14 17.06 -9.37
N ASP A 323 0.58 17.11 -10.63
CA ASP A 323 0.33 16.06 -11.63
C ASP A 323 1.51 15.07 -11.72
N ASP A 324 2.52 15.25 -10.87
CA ASP A 324 3.80 14.55 -10.90
C ASP A 324 3.95 13.55 -9.73
N GLN A 325 2.95 13.45 -8.86
CA GLN A 325 2.93 12.55 -7.71
C GLN A 325 2.29 11.18 -8.03
N TYR A 326 2.68 10.60 -9.16
CA TYR A 326 2.26 9.26 -9.60
C TYR A 326 3.36 8.22 -9.43
N PHE A 327 3.01 6.95 -9.60
CA PHE A 327 3.94 5.81 -9.53
C PHE A 327 4.84 5.75 -10.77
N LYS A 328 5.94 6.50 -10.75
CA LYS A 328 6.89 6.62 -11.87
C LYS A 328 7.77 5.38 -12.02
N ASP A 329 8.27 5.19 -13.23
CA ASP A 329 9.41 4.32 -13.48
C ASP A 329 10.75 5.07 -13.45
N LEU A 330 11.83 4.31 -13.63
CA LEU A 330 13.19 4.80 -13.53
C LEU A 330 13.52 5.89 -14.57
N ASP A 331 13.06 5.74 -15.81
CA ASP A 331 13.33 6.70 -16.89
C ASP A 331 12.57 8.01 -16.68
N GLU A 332 11.38 7.96 -16.09
CA GLU A 332 10.62 9.15 -15.69
C GLU A 332 11.35 9.93 -14.60
N HIS A 333 11.86 9.23 -13.57
CA HIS A 333 12.67 9.88 -12.53
C HIS A 333 13.96 10.48 -13.09
N TRP A 334 14.66 9.76 -13.98
CA TRP A 334 15.84 10.28 -14.65
C TRP A 334 15.56 11.55 -15.44
N THR A 335 14.45 11.56 -16.19
CA THR A 335 14.04 12.73 -16.99
C THR A 335 13.82 13.96 -16.11
N THR A 336 13.13 13.80 -14.97
CA THR A 336 12.94 14.89 -14.01
C THR A 336 14.28 15.38 -13.45
N MET A 337 15.15 14.46 -13.03
CA MET A 337 16.40 14.82 -12.36
C MET A 337 17.39 15.49 -13.32
N SER A 338 17.60 14.93 -14.50
CA SER A 338 18.48 15.48 -15.53
C SER A 338 18.02 16.85 -16.04
N GLY A 339 16.72 17.15 -16.00
CA GLY A 339 16.18 18.46 -16.35
C GLY A 339 16.41 19.56 -15.29
N LEU A 340 16.68 19.18 -14.04
CA LEU A 340 16.79 20.12 -12.91
C LEU A 340 18.23 20.44 -12.50
N PHE A 341 19.15 19.50 -12.67
CA PHE A 341 20.53 19.64 -12.21
C PHE A 341 21.44 20.25 -13.29
N ASP A 342 22.38 21.09 -12.85
CA ASP A 342 23.45 21.61 -13.71
C ASP A 342 24.55 20.56 -13.90
N GLU A 343 24.62 19.97 -15.10
CA GLU A 343 25.60 18.94 -15.49
C GLU A 343 27.07 19.40 -15.37
N HIS A 344 27.34 20.71 -15.31
CA HIS A 344 28.69 21.24 -15.12
C HIS A 344 29.08 21.33 -13.64
N LYS A 345 28.08 21.32 -12.72
CA LYS A 345 28.30 21.36 -11.26
C LYS A 345 28.22 19.98 -10.64
N TRP A 346 27.32 19.12 -11.13
CA TRP A 346 26.95 17.87 -10.47
C TRP A 346 27.09 16.65 -11.38
N ASP A 347 27.55 15.54 -10.82
CA ASP A 347 27.47 14.24 -11.46
C ASP A 347 26.07 13.66 -11.27
N ILE A 348 25.19 13.94 -12.23
CA ILE A 348 23.77 13.57 -12.16
C ILE A 348 23.60 12.05 -12.13
N GLU A 349 24.43 11.31 -12.86
CA GLU A 349 24.39 9.85 -12.93
C GLU A 349 24.76 9.22 -11.58
N ASP A 350 25.85 9.68 -10.96
CA ASP A 350 26.27 9.21 -9.64
C ASP A 350 25.22 9.49 -8.56
N ILE A 351 24.68 10.72 -8.50
CA ILE A 351 23.64 11.07 -7.53
C ILE A 351 22.39 10.22 -7.75
N PHE A 352 21.96 10.03 -9.00
CA PHE A 352 20.78 9.24 -9.33
C PHE A 352 20.95 7.78 -8.92
N ASN A 353 22.10 7.19 -9.24
CA ASN A 353 22.42 5.81 -8.88
C ASN A 353 22.45 5.65 -7.37
N TRP A 354 23.14 6.54 -6.64
CA TRP A 354 23.20 6.48 -5.19
C TRP A 354 21.80 6.61 -4.54
N ALA A 355 20.97 7.53 -5.03
CA ALA A 355 19.62 7.70 -4.53
C ALA A 355 18.73 6.46 -4.80
N CYS A 356 18.90 5.79 -5.93
CA CYS A 356 18.21 4.54 -6.27
C CYS A 356 18.70 3.36 -5.41
N GLU A 357 20.02 3.20 -5.24
CA GLU A 357 20.61 2.15 -4.39
C GLU A 357 20.09 2.23 -2.95
N ASN A 358 19.91 3.43 -2.42
CA ASN A 358 19.36 3.61 -1.08
C ASN A 358 17.89 3.16 -0.98
N THR A 359 17.10 3.20 -2.08
CA THR A 359 15.75 2.62 -2.09
C THR A 359 15.80 1.09 -1.98
N VAL A 360 16.74 0.48 -2.69
CA VAL A 360 16.94 -0.98 -2.68
C VAL A 360 17.43 -1.41 -1.30
N LYS A 361 18.40 -0.70 -0.71
CA LYS A 361 18.90 -0.94 0.65
C LYS A 361 17.77 -0.96 1.68
N ILE A 362 16.89 0.03 1.67
CA ILE A 362 15.72 0.09 2.58
C ILE A 362 14.79 -1.10 2.33
N ALA A 363 14.54 -1.44 1.07
CA ALA A 363 13.67 -2.55 0.71
C ALA A 363 14.25 -3.89 1.15
N GLU A 364 15.52 -4.18 0.85
CA GLU A 364 16.18 -5.43 1.22
C GLU A 364 16.22 -5.66 2.73
N GLY A 365 16.41 -4.60 3.51
CA GLY A 365 16.41 -4.65 4.98
C GLY A 365 15.02 -4.83 5.62
N ALA A 366 13.93 -4.57 4.89
CA ALA A 366 12.57 -4.67 5.40
C ALA A 366 12.12 -6.14 5.61
N LYS A 367 12.28 -6.66 6.84
CA LYS A 367 11.93 -8.04 7.23
C LYS A 367 10.71 -8.17 8.14
N ALA A 368 10.10 -7.06 8.53
CA ALA A 368 8.96 -7.05 9.45
C ALA A 368 7.70 -7.71 8.84
N ARG A 369 6.96 -8.45 9.67
CA ARG A 369 5.71 -9.11 9.26
C ARG A 369 4.71 -9.27 10.40
N TYR A 370 3.43 -9.29 10.07
CA TYR A 370 2.38 -9.73 10.96
C TYR A 370 2.32 -11.26 10.99
N GLU A 371 2.20 -11.82 12.19
CA GLU A 371 1.88 -13.23 12.41
C GLU A 371 0.36 -13.40 12.24
N ILE A 372 -0.05 -14.13 11.20
CA ILE A 372 -1.46 -14.34 10.85
C ILE A 372 -1.96 -15.76 11.13
N GLU A 373 -1.06 -16.69 11.46
CA GLU A 373 -1.38 -18.11 11.65
C GLU A 373 -1.73 -18.45 13.11
N ARG A 374 -1.24 -17.66 14.06
CA ARG A 374 -1.43 -17.90 15.48
C ARG A 374 -2.68 -17.19 16.01
N ASN A 375 -3.44 -17.89 16.85
CA ASN A 375 -4.52 -17.30 17.62
C ASN A 375 -3.97 -16.61 18.88
N PHE A 376 -4.31 -15.33 19.08
CA PHE A 376 -3.91 -14.51 20.23
C PHE A 376 -5.06 -14.34 21.23
N MET A 377 -5.73 -15.44 21.57
CA MET A 377 -6.86 -15.41 22.48
C MET A 377 -6.42 -15.10 23.91
N PRO A 378 -7.10 -14.21 24.65
CA PRO A 378 -6.78 -13.96 26.04
C PRO A 378 -7.06 -15.21 26.88
N GLN A 379 -6.22 -15.42 27.88
CA GLN A 379 -6.49 -16.38 28.93
C GLN A 379 -7.59 -15.83 29.83
N TYR A 380 -8.51 -16.66 30.31
CA TYR A 380 -9.54 -16.19 31.23
C TYR A 380 -8.93 -15.88 32.61
N ASP A 381 -9.25 -14.71 33.15
CA ASP A 381 -8.78 -14.28 34.47
C ASP A 381 -9.84 -14.60 35.53
N MET A 382 -9.62 -15.69 36.27
CA MET A 382 -10.52 -16.07 37.36
C MET A 382 -10.54 -15.00 38.46
N ALA A 383 -11.75 -14.63 38.89
CA ALA A 383 -11.98 -13.74 40.02
C ALA A 383 -11.60 -14.42 41.35
N ASP A 384 -11.43 -13.64 42.43
CA ASP A 384 -10.97 -14.16 43.73
C ASP A 384 -11.94 -15.19 44.34
N ASN A 385 -13.25 -14.99 44.15
CA ASN A 385 -14.28 -15.94 44.55
C ASN A 385 -14.23 -17.25 43.75
N GLU A 386 -13.87 -17.17 42.46
CA GLU A 386 -13.73 -18.34 41.60
C GLU A 386 -12.45 -19.11 41.92
N LYS A 387 -11.33 -18.42 42.16
CA LYS A 387 -10.07 -19.03 42.63
C LYS A 387 -10.22 -19.71 43.98
N SER A 388 -11.13 -19.21 44.82
CA SER A 388 -11.46 -19.84 46.10
C SER A 388 -12.32 -21.10 45.94
N LYS A 389 -13.04 -21.23 44.82
CA LYS A 389 -13.94 -22.36 44.54
C LYS A 389 -13.29 -23.45 43.67
N TYR A 390 -12.46 -23.07 42.71
CA TYR A 390 -11.89 -23.97 41.72
C TYR A 390 -10.36 -23.89 41.74
N ALA A 391 -9.68 -25.03 41.57
CA ALA A 391 -8.22 -25.07 41.53
C ALA A 391 -7.66 -24.44 40.25
N ASN A 392 -8.41 -24.53 39.14
CA ASN A 392 -8.03 -23.94 37.85
C ASN A 392 -9.25 -23.69 36.94
N ARG A 393 -9.00 -23.07 35.80
CA ARG A 393 -10.00 -22.70 34.79
C ARG A 393 -10.69 -23.90 34.16
N HIS A 394 -9.94 -24.98 33.96
CA HIS A 394 -10.47 -26.21 33.37
C HIS A 394 -11.49 -26.87 34.30
N GLU A 395 -11.20 -26.92 35.61
CA GLU A 395 -12.15 -27.38 36.62
C GLU A 395 -13.40 -26.50 36.68
N MET A 396 -13.22 -25.17 36.68
CA MET A 396 -14.34 -24.23 36.61
C MET A 396 -15.21 -24.46 35.37
N PHE A 397 -14.59 -24.62 34.21
CA PHE A 397 -15.28 -24.88 32.95
C PHE A 397 -16.14 -26.15 33.03
N LEU A 398 -15.57 -27.26 33.52
CA LEU A 398 -16.31 -28.51 33.68
C LEU A 398 -17.44 -28.40 34.71
N ASP A 399 -17.20 -27.78 35.87
CA ASP A 399 -18.24 -27.60 36.90
C ASP A 399 -19.42 -26.75 36.37
N LEU A 400 -19.12 -25.68 35.63
CA LEU A 400 -20.16 -24.84 35.00
C LEU A 400 -20.99 -25.60 33.96
N LEU A 401 -20.36 -26.48 33.17
CA LEU A 401 -21.06 -27.32 32.21
C LEU A 401 -21.95 -28.35 32.91
N GLU A 402 -21.48 -28.98 33.99
CA GLU A 402 -22.30 -29.87 34.81
C GLU A 402 -23.50 -29.14 35.44
N ASP A 403 -23.26 -27.95 35.96
CA ASP A 403 -24.30 -27.08 36.50
C ASP A 403 -25.36 -26.75 35.45
N GLY A 404 -24.93 -26.43 34.23
CA GLY A 404 -25.81 -26.16 33.08
C GLY A 404 -26.58 -27.41 32.65
N PHE A 405 -25.91 -28.55 32.56
CA PHE A 405 -26.49 -29.84 32.21
C PHE A 405 -27.65 -30.19 33.16
N ASN A 406 -27.41 -30.11 34.46
CA ASN A 406 -28.40 -30.42 35.48
C ASN A 406 -29.60 -29.47 35.47
N LYS A 407 -29.41 -28.20 35.06
CA LYS A 407 -30.47 -27.18 35.02
C LYS A 407 -31.30 -27.24 33.74
N LEU A 408 -30.69 -27.57 32.60
CA LEU A 408 -31.28 -27.33 31.28
C LEU A 408 -31.71 -28.60 30.55
N VAL A 409 -31.14 -29.76 30.89
CA VAL A 409 -31.46 -31.02 30.17
C VAL A 409 -32.87 -31.51 30.53
N PRO A 410 -33.72 -31.79 29.53
CA PRO A 410 -35.05 -32.35 29.78
C PRO A 410 -34.97 -33.77 30.38
N LYS A 411 -35.84 -34.06 31.35
CA LYS A 411 -35.94 -35.39 31.96
C LYS A 411 -36.15 -36.49 30.92
N GLY A 412 -35.41 -37.58 31.05
CA GLY A 412 -35.45 -38.74 30.14
C GLY A 412 -34.63 -38.57 28.85
N LYS A 413 -33.84 -37.49 28.72
CA LYS A 413 -32.91 -37.25 27.60
C LYS A 413 -31.45 -37.17 28.04
N GLU A 414 -31.15 -37.47 29.29
CA GLU A 414 -29.84 -37.28 29.92
C GLU A 414 -28.73 -38.00 29.14
N ASP A 415 -28.94 -39.25 28.74
CA ASP A 415 -27.93 -40.04 28.00
C ASP A 415 -27.58 -39.42 26.64
N ILE A 416 -28.58 -38.85 25.95
CA ILE A 416 -28.39 -38.24 24.63
C ILE A 416 -27.56 -36.95 24.77
N TYR A 417 -27.92 -36.09 25.72
CA TYR A 417 -27.21 -34.83 25.96
C TYR A 417 -25.83 -35.06 26.57
N ARG A 418 -25.66 -36.09 27.41
CA ARG A 418 -24.37 -36.42 28.02
C ARG A 418 -23.36 -36.78 26.95
N LYS A 419 -23.75 -37.68 26.04
CA LYS A 419 -22.91 -38.08 24.91
C LYS A 419 -22.50 -36.89 24.03
N GLN A 420 -23.41 -35.94 23.82
CA GLN A 420 -23.11 -34.73 23.05
C GLN A 420 -22.17 -33.80 23.82
N LEU A 421 -22.42 -33.56 25.11
CA LEU A 421 -21.61 -32.69 25.95
C LEU A 421 -20.17 -33.21 26.04
N ASP A 422 -19.98 -34.50 26.29
CA ASP A 422 -18.65 -35.12 26.40
C ASP A 422 -17.87 -34.99 25.08
N TYR A 423 -18.54 -35.13 23.94
CA TYR A 423 -17.93 -34.91 22.62
C TYR A 423 -17.54 -33.45 22.41
N GLU A 424 -18.40 -32.49 22.76
CA GLU A 424 -18.12 -31.06 22.62
C GLU A 424 -16.98 -30.60 23.54
N VAL A 425 -16.94 -31.09 24.78
CA VAL A 425 -15.84 -30.84 25.72
C VAL A 425 -14.52 -31.32 25.13
N TYR A 426 -14.49 -32.56 24.61
CA TYR A 426 -13.30 -33.09 23.94
C TYR A 426 -12.83 -32.20 22.78
N VAL A 427 -13.75 -31.74 21.93
CA VAL A 427 -13.42 -30.85 20.80
C VAL A 427 -12.86 -29.52 21.30
N LEU A 428 -13.51 -28.89 22.29
CA LEU A 428 -13.08 -27.60 22.85
C LEU A 428 -11.70 -27.68 23.51
N GLU A 429 -11.41 -28.77 24.23
CA GLU A 429 -10.10 -29.02 24.81
C GLU A 429 -9.04 -29.25 23.73
N SER A 430 -9.34 -30.09 22.73
CA SER A 430 -8.41 -30.41 21.64
C SER A 430 -8.07 -29.19 20.76
N THR A 431 -8.93 -28.18 20.74
CA THR A 431 -8.76 -26.93 19.99
C THR A 431 -8.34 -25.74 20.88
N ASN A 432 -8.03 -26.00 22.16
CA ASN A 432 -7.60 -25.00 23.14
C ASN A 432 -8.59 -23.81 23.30
N ASN A 433 -9.89 -24.11 23.29
CA ASN A 433 -10.98 -23.12 23.34
C ASN A 433 -11.69 -23.02 24.70
N VAL A 434 -11.11 -23.59 25.76
CA VAL A 434 -11.68 -23.51 27.12
C VAL A 434 -11.76 -22.06 27.61
N ASP A 435 -10.66 -21.31 27.47
CA ASP A 435 -10.61 -19.90 27.88
C ASP A 435 -11.61 -19.03 27.09
N TYR A 436 -11.82 -19.33 25.80
CA TYR A 436 -12.86 -18.66 24.99
C TYR A 436 -14.24 -18.77 25.62
N MET A 437 -14.62 -20.00 25.99
CA MET A 437 -15.94 -20.29 26.53
C MET A 437 -16.14 -19.61 27.88
N LEU A 438 -15.11 -19.55 28.73
CA LEU A 438 -15.17 -18.87 30.01
C LEU A 438 -15.30 -17.35 29.85
N VAL A 439 -14.54 -16.73 28.93
CA VAL A 439 -14.68 -15.29 28.62
C VAL A 439 -16.09 -14.96 28.13
N GLN A 440 -16.65 -15.78 27.24
CA GLN A 440 -18.01 -15.59 26.74
C GLN A 440 -19.06 -15.81 27.83
N TYR A 441 -18.89 -16.84 28.65
CA TYR A 441 -19.75 -17.12 29.80
C TYR A 441 -19.82 -15.91 30.74
N ASP A 442 -18.66 -15.37 31.12
CA ASP A 442 -18.57 -14.22 32.02
C ASP A 442 -19.23 -12.97 31.41
N THR A 443 -18.90 -12.66 30.15
CA THR A 443 -19.47 -11.52 29.42
C THR A 443 -21.00 -11.57 29.36
N VAL A 444 -21.56 -12.74 29.02
CA VAL A 444 -23.02 -12.92 28.93
C VAL A 444 -23.68 -12.84 30.30
N ASN A 445 -23.08 -13.41 31.34
CA ASN A 445 -23.65 -13.35 32.68
C ASN A 445 -23.56 -11.95 33.30
N TRP A 446 -22.50 -11.20 33.00
CA TRP A 446 -22.40 -9.80 33.39
C TRP A 446 -23.52 -8.98 32.74
N ALA A 447 -23.77 -9.14 31.44
CA ALA A 447 -24.81 -8.39 30.73
C ALA A 447 -26.25 -8.74 31.16
N ARG A 448 -26.46 -9.90 31.80
CA ARG A 448 -27.77 -10.32 32.35
C ARG A 448 -28.06 -9.79 33.75
N LYS A 449 -27.04 -9.36 34.48
CA LYS A 449 -27.20 -8.68 35.78
C LYS A 449 -27.68 -7.26 35.55
#